data_AF-I0EU31-F1
#
_entry.id   AF-I0EU31-F1
#
_cell.length_a   1.000
_cell.length_b   1.000
_cell.length_c   1.000
_cell.angle_alpha   90.00
_cell.angle_beta   90.00
_cell.angle_gamma   90.00
#
_symmetry.space_group_name_H-M   'P 1'
#
loop_
_entity.id
_entity.type
_entity.pdbx_description
1 polymer ?
#
loop_
_entity_poly.entity_id
_entity_poly.type
_entity_poly.pdbx_seq_one_letter_code
_entity_poly.pdbx_strand_id
1 'polypeptide(L)' 'MINAISSLASVQSLGNYKRVEKNEKIQGSETPVVDRVAEIKQAIENNQYKVNLHETSQKIAQDLLG' A
#
# COMPACT_ATOMS: atom_id res chain seq x y z
N MET A 1 40.23 2.33 -4.61
CA MET A 1 38.77 2.42 -4.42
C MET A 1 38.13 2.00 -5.73
N ILE A 2 37.39 0.89 -5.73
CA ILE A 2 36.90 0.23 -6.95
C ILE A 2 35.40 0.50 -7.04
N ASN A 3 34.96 1.25 -8.06
CA ASN A 3 33.55 1.45 -8.37
C ASN A 3 33.05 0.21 -9.13
N ALA A 4 32.19 -0.59 -8.50
CA ALA A 4 31.46 -1.66 -9.17
C ALA A 4 29.98 -1.25 -9.30
N ILE A 5 29.63 -0.71 -10.45
CA ILE A 5 28.24 -0.55 -10.88
C ILE A 5 27.85 -1.88 -11.50
N SER A 6 27.11 -2.70 -10.74
CA SER A 6 26.54 -3.95 -11.23
C SER A 6 25.08 -3.72 -11.59
N SER A 7 24.84 -3.32 -12.83
CA SER A 7 23.55 -3.42 -13.49
C SER A 7 23.27 -4.90 -13.77
N LEU A 8 22.22 -5.46 -13.17
CA LEU A 8 21.65 -6.72 -13.67
C LEU A 8 20.13 -6.73 -13.50
N ALA A 9 19.48 -6.93 -14.63
CA ALA A 9 18.06 -6.75 -14.93
C ALA A 9 17.09 -7.41 -13.94
N SER A 10 16.00 -6.68 -13.66
CA SER A 10 14.79 -7.20 -13.01
C SER A 10 14.15 -8.27 -13.90
N VAL A 11 14.15 -9.53 -13.44
CA VAL A 11 13.44 -10.62 -14.10
C VAL A 11 11.96 -10.47 -13.76
N GLN A 12 11.20 -9.90 -14.69
CA GLN A 12 9.74 -9.81 -14.62
C GLN A 12 9.14 -11.21 -14.80
N SER A 13 9.00 -11.95 -13.69
CA SER A 13 8.14 -13.13 -13.66
C SER A 13 6.69 -12.66 -13.61
N LEU A 14 6.08 -12.47 -14.78
CA LEU A 14 4.66 -12.22 -14.92
C LEU A 14 3.89 -13.52 -14.65
N GLY A 15 3.72 -13.83 -13.36
CA GLY A 15 2.78 -14.84 -12.91
C GLY A 15 1.38 -14.47 -13.38
N ASN A 16 0.72 -15.38 -14.10
CA ASN A 16 -0.64 -15.22 -14.59
C ASN A 16 -1.64 -15.13 -13.42
N TYR A 17 -1.89 -13.93 -12.92
CA TYR A 17 -3.03 -13.68 -12.05
C TYR A 17 -4.29 -13.57 -12.91
N LYS A 18 -5.13 -14.61 -12.85
CA LYS A 18 -6.48 -14.60 -13.39
C LYS A 18 -7.25 -13.45 -12.74
N ARG A 19 -7.47 -12.38 -13.49
CA ARG A 19 -8.14 -11.16 -13.04
C ARG A 19 -9.60 -11.52 -12.72
N VAL A 20 -9.92 -11.65 -11.43
CA VAL A 20 -11.31 -11.71 -10.97
C VAL A 20 -11.83 -10.27 -10.99
N GLU A 21 -12.79 -10.04 -11.86
CA GLU A 21 -13.44 -8.76 -12.08
C GLU A 21 -14.28 -8.41 -10.84
N LYS A 22 -13.67 -7.70 -9.89
CA LYS A 22 -14.41 -7.05 -8.80
C LYS A 22 -14.40 -5.56 -9.06
N ASN A 23 -15.57 -5.06 -9.41
CA ASN A 23 -15.88 -3.65 -9.66
C ASN A 23 -15.67 -2.81 -8.41
N GLU A 24 -14.44 -2.42 -8.09
CA GLU A 24 -14.18 -1.29 -7.21
C GLU A 24 -13.11 -0.40 -7.82
N LYS A 25 -13.50 0.85 -7.94
CA LYS A 25 -12.85 1.96 -8.61
C LYS A 25 -11.48 2.27 -7.99
N ILE A 26 -10.44 1.51 -8.34
CA ILE A 26 -9.05 1.85 -8.00
C ILE A 26 -8.48 2.65 -9.17
N GLN A 27 -8.79 3.95 -9.18
CA GLN A 27 -8.15 4.92 -10.05
C GLN A 27 -7.06 5.61 -9.24
N GLY A 28 -5.80 5.42 -9.66
CA GLY A 28 -4.64 6.16 -9.16
C GLY A 28 -3.70 5.32 -8.30
N SER A 29 -2.75 4.65 -8.93
CA SER A 29 -1.51 4.15 -8.34
C SER A 29 -0.43 4.83 -9.17
N GLU A 30 0.16 5.94 -8.76
CA GLU A 30 1.50 5.93 -8.15
C GLU A 30 1.85 7.26 -7.46
N THR A 31 0.94 8.24 -7.45
CA THR A 31 1.07 9.55 -6.76
C THR A 31 0.17 9.79 -5.53
N PRO A 32 -0.86 8.97 -5.14
CA PRO A 32 -1.80 9.36 -4.08
C PRO A 32 -1.42 8.92 -2.66
N VAL A 33 -0.30 8.21 -2.48
CA VAL A 33 0.14 7.77 -1.15
C VAL A 33 0.61 8.97 -0.31
N VAL A 34 1.28 9.93 -0.93
CA VAL A 34 1.77 11.15 -0.26
C VAL A 34 0.60 12.05 0.14
N ASP A 35 -0.38 12.23 -0.74
CA ASP A 35 -1.57 13.04 -0.48
C ASP A 35 -2.42 12.45 0.66
N ARG A 36 -2.63 11.12 0.69
CA ARG A 36 -3.35 10.48 1.80
C ARG A 36 -2.66 10.66 3.15
N VAL A 37 -1.32 10.63 3.19
CA VAL A 37 -0.59 10.84 4.44
C VAL A 37 -0.76 12.27 4.93
N ALA A 38 -0.76 13.26 4.03
CA ALA A 38 -1.01 14.65 4.37
C ALA A 38 -2.44 14.87 4.92
N GLU A 39 -3.45 14.29 4.25
CA GLU A 39 -4.85 14.32 4.69
C GLU A 39 -5.04 13.70 6.08
N ILE A 40 -4.43 12.54 6.33
CA ILE A 40 -4.51 11.86 7.63
C ILE A 40 -3.83 12.70 8.72
N LYS A 41 -2.65 13.28 8.45
CA LYS A 41 -1.97 14.17 9.41
C LYS A 41 -2.86 15.35 9.79
N GLN A 42 -3.46 16.01 8.81
CA GLN A 42 -4.37 17.11 9.05
C GLN A 42 -5.60 16.68 9.87
N ALA A 43 -6.18 15.51 9.56
CA ALA A 43 -7.32 14.97 10.31
C ALA A 43 -6.95 14.62 11.78
N ILE A 44 -5.72 14.16 12.03
CA ILE A 44 -5.20 13.91 13.39
C ILE A 44 -5.06 15.24 14.15
N GLU A 45 -4.44 16.25 13.54
CA GLU A 45 -4.27 17.58 14.15
C GLU A 45 -5.61 18.21 14.54
N ASN A 46 -6.64 17.99 13.73
CA ASN A 46 -7.99 18.49 13.97
C ASN A 46 -8.83 17.60 14.92
N ASN A 47 -8.26 16.52 15.48
CA ASN A 47 -8.99 15.50 16.28
C ASN A 47 -10.17 14.84 15.53
N GLN A 48 -10.14 14.87 14.21
CA GLN A 48 -11.15 14.27 13.33
C GLN A 48 -10.77 12.88 12.85
N TYR A 49 -9.57 12.40 13.20
CA TYR A 49 -9.11 11.06 12.90
C TYR A 49 -9.21 10.16 14.13
N LYS A 50 -9.96 9.06 14.02
CA LYS A 50 -10.07 8.03 15.06
C LYS A 50 -9.68 6.68 14.48
N VAL A 51 -8.67 6.05 15.09
CA VAL A 51 -8.29 4.68 14.73
C VAL A 51 -9.37 3.72 15.20
N ASN A 52 -9.90 2.92 14.27
CA ASN A 52 -10.80 1.83 14.62
C ASN A 52 -9.98 0.61 15.04
N LEU A 53 -9.87 0.39 16.36
CA LEU A 53 -9.09 -0.72 16.92
C LEU A 53 -9.65 -2.09 16.51
N HIS A 54 -10.97 -2.21 16.33
CA HIS A 54 -11.59 -3.49 15.95
C HIS A 54 -11.16 -3.90 14.53
N GLU A 55 -11.37 -3.01 13.56
CA GLU A 55 -10.95 -3.24 12.17
C GLU A 55 -9.43 -3.39 12.05
N THR A 56 -8.67 -2.58 12.80
CA THR A 56 -7.20 -2.69 12.83
C THR A 56 -6.76 -4.05 13.33
N SER A 57 -7.36 -4.54 14.42
CA SER A 57 -7.04 -5.85 15.00
C SER A 57 -7.42 -7.01 14.06
N GLN A 58 -8.56 -6.91 13.38
CA GLN A 58 -8.98 -7.90 12.38
C GLN A 58 -8.01 -7.95 11.21
N LYS A 59 -7.59 -6.78 10.70
CA LYS A 59 -6.63 -6.72 9.61
C LYS A 59 -5.28 -7.31 10.02
N ILE A 60 -4.80 -6.97 11.22
CA ILE A 60 -3.57 -7.56 11.77
C ILE A 60 -3.71 -9.08 11.91
N ALA A 61 -4.84 -9.57 12.42
CA ALA A 61 -5.08 -11.00 12.56
C ALA A 61 -5.09 -11.70 11.19
N GLN A 62 -5.73 -11.12 10.19
CA GLN A 62 -5.73 -11.64 8.82
C GLN A 62 -4.32 -11.63 8.21
N ASP A 63 -3.57 -10.53 8.35
CA ASP A 63 -2.20 -10.41 7.85
C ASP A 63 -1.25 -11.43 8.51
N LEU A 64 -1.50 -11.78 9.78
CA LEU A 64 -0.69 -12.74 10.54
C LEU A 64 -1.11 -14.21 10.34
N LEU A 65 -2.40 -14.48 10.10
CA LEU A 65 -2.95 -15.84 10.16
C LEU A 65 -3.43 -16.39 8.81
N GLY A 66 -3.71 -15.54 7.82
CA GLY A 66 -4.15 -15.95 6.47
C GLY A 66 -5.63 -16.32 6.39
#